data_AF-A0A534ZUF5-F1
#
_entry.id   AF-A0A534ZUF5-F1
#
_cell.length_a   1.000
_cell.length_b   1.000
_cell.length_c   1.000
_cell.angle_alpha   90.00
_cell.angle_beta   90.00
_cell.angle_gamma   90.00
#
_symmetry.space_group_name_H-M   'P 1'
#
loop_
_entity.id
_entity.type
_entity.pdbx_description
1 polymer ?
#
loop_
_entity_poly.entity_id
_entity_poly.type
_entity_poly.pdbx_seq_one_letter_code
_entity_poly.pdbx_strand_id
1 'polypeptide(L)' 'MEPNITLLELVTEVSSHAESDAEVIATVVYLVNSGRVRLCGTFRGARFDLGTDTPRRAAA' A
#
# COMPACT_ATOMS: atom_id res chain seq x y z
N MET A 1 9.84 -13.52 15.32
CA MET A 1 10.54 -13.39 14.02
C MET A 1 9.49 -12.91 13.04
N GLU A 2 9.62 -11.70 12.52
CA GLU A 2 8.64 -11.18 11.54
C GLU A 2 8.88 -11.90 10.20
N PRO A 3 7.83 -12.47 9.56
CA PRO A 3 8.00 -13.18 8.30
C PRO A 3 8.40 -12.20 7.19
N ASN A 4 9.42 -12.55 6.41
CA ASN A 4 9.73 -11.84 5.18
C ASN A 4 8.87 -12.42 4.07
N ILE A 5 7.91 -11.64 3.59
CA ILE A 5 7.06 -11.97 2.44
C ILE A 5 7.31 -10.98 1.32
N THR A 6 6.92 -11.37 0.12
CA THR A 6 6.93 -10.49 -1.04
C THR A 6 5.74 -9.52 -1.01
N LEU A 7 5.86 -8.39 -1.70
CA LEU A 7 4.74 -7.47 -1.87
C LEU A 7 3.57 -8.13 -2.62
N LEU A 8 3.87 -9.08 -3.52
CA LEU A 8 2.84 -9.86 -4.21
C LEU A 8 2.02 -10.71 -3.23
N GLU A 9 2.68 -11.46 -2.34
CA GLU A 9 1.99 -12.26 -1.32
C GLU A 9 1.13 -11.38 -0.40
N LEU A 10 1.64 -10.21 0.00
CA LEU A 10 0.87 -9.25 0.79
C LEU A 10 -0.39 -8.78 0.04
N VAL A 11 -0.25 -8.39 -1.22
CA VAL A 11 -1.37 -7.92 -2.06
C VAL A 11 -2.38 -9.03 -2.29
N THR A 12 -1.92 -10.24 -2.59
CA THR A 12 -2.80 -11.42 -2.76
C THR A 12 -3.60 -11.70 -1.50
N GLU A 13 -2.97 -11.63 -0.33
CA GLU A 13 -3.69 -11.94 0.91
C GLU A 13 -4.69 -10.84 1.28
N VAL A 14 -4.32 -9.57 1.11
CA VAL A 14 -5.25 -8.46 1.29
C VAL A 14 -6.42 -8.55 0.29
N SER A 15 -6.16 -8.91 -0.97
CA SER A 15 -7.20 -9.05 -2.00
C SER A 15 -8.21 -10.15 -1.70
N SER A 16 -7.82 -11.17 -0.93
CA SER A 16 -8.74 -12.24 -0.52
C SER A 16 -9.75 -11.79 0.54
N HIS A 17 -9.52 -10.62 1.16
CA HIS A 17 -10.35 -10.05 2.22
C HIS A 17 -11.02 -8.73 1.83
N ALA A 18 -10.67 -8.15 0.68
CA ALA A 18 -11.14 -6.85 0.22
C ALA A 18 -12.21 -7.01 -0.88
N GLU A 19 -13.16 -6.09 -0.93
CA GLU A 19 -14.25 -6.10 -1.91
C GLU A 19 -13.91 -5.31 -3.18
N SER A 20 -12.78 -4.57 -3.18
CA SER A 20 -12.34 -3.78 -4.33
C SER A 20 -10.83 -3.53 -4.37
N ASP A 21 -10.29 -3.28 -5.56
CA ASP A 21 -8.88 -2.90 -5.75
C ASP A 21 -8.53 -1.62 -4.97
N ALA A 22 -9.46 -0.67 -4.85
CA ALA A 22 -9.27 0.55 -4.06
C ALA A 22 -9.05 0.25 -2.58
N GLU A 23 -9.81 -0.71 -2.03
CA GLU A 23 -9.66 -1.17 -0.66
C GLU A 23 -8.35 -1.95 -0.46
N VAL A 24 -7.94 -2.77 -1.43
CA VAL A 24 -6.64 -3.44 -1.42
C VAL A 24 -5.51 -2.43 -1.33
N ILE A 25 -5.51 -1.44 -2.22
CA ILE A 25 -4.49 -0.38 -2.25
C ILE A 25 -4.49 0.40 -0.93
N ALA A 26 -5.66 0.85 -0.46
CA ALA A 26 -5.77 1.60 0.79
C ALA A 26 -5.22 0.80 1.99
N THR A 27 -5.53 -0.49 2.05
CA THR A 27 -5.07 -1.38 3.13
C THR A 27 -3.55 -1.61 3.06
N VAL A 28 -3.01 -1.92 1.89
CA VAL A 28 -1.55 -2.11 1.71
C VAL A 28 -0.79 -0.83 2.06
N VAL A 29 -1.29 0.33 1.59
CA VAL A 29 -0.70 1.62 1.90
C VAL A 29 -0.73 1.91 3.40
N TYR A 30 -1.87 1.65 4.06
CA TYR A 30 -1.99 1.79 5.50
C TYR A 30 -0.99 0.90 6.26
N LEU A 31 -0.86 -0.37 5.87
CA LEU A 31 0.05 -1.31 6.53
C LEU A 31 1.51 -0.86 6.44
N VAL A 32 1.95 -0.37 5.29
CA VAL A 32 3.32 0.13 5.11
C VAL A 32 3.53 1.47 5.81
N ASN A 33 2.60 2.42 5.65
CA ASN A 33 2.76 3.76 6.21
C ASN A 33 2.67 3.77 7.75
N SER A 34 1.86 2.87 8.33
CA SER A 34 1.80 2.67 9.78
C SER A 34 3.01 1.92 10.36
N GLY A 35 3.86 1.34 9.51
CA GLY A 35 5.03 0.58 9.93
C GLY A 35 4.73 -0.85 10.41
N ARG A 36 3.48 -1.32 10.24
CA ARG A 36 3.08 -2.73 10.45
C ARG A 36 3.72 -3.66 9.44
N VAL A 37 3.91 -3.16 8.22
CA VAL A 37 4.74 -3.78 7.19
C VAL A 37 5.92 -2.86 6.93
N ARG A 38 7.12 -3.42 6.89
CA ARG A 38 8.34 -2.70 6.52
C ARG A 38 8.84 -3.24 5.20
N LEU A 39 8.99 -2.34 4.24
CA LEU A 39 9.67 -2.67 3.00
C LEU A 39 11.15 -2.97 3.29
N CYS A 40 11.72 -3.89 2.51
CA CYS A 40 13.10 -4.37 2.64
C CYS A 40 13.90 -4.10 1.35
N GLY A 41 15.20 -4.37 1.37
CA GLY A 41 16.09 -4.16 0.22
C GLY A 41 16.24 -2.68 -0.15
N THR A 42 16.14 -2.37 -1.44
CA THR A 42 16.24 -1.00 -1.98
C THR A 42 15.20 -0.05 -1.41
N PHE A 43 14.03 -0.56 -1.04
CA PHE A 43 12.92 0.24 -0.49
C PHE A 43 12.91 0.28 1.04
N ARG A 44 14.01 -0.10 1.70
CA ARG A 44 14.07 -0.14 3.16
C ARG A 44 13.70 1.21 3.78
N GLY A 45 12.67 1.20 4.62
CA GLY A 45 12.18 2.41 5.29
C GLY A 45 11.37 3.36 4.42
N ALA A 46 11.14 3.02 3.14
CA ALA A 46 10.26 3.78 2.28
C ALA A 46 8.80 3.64 2.73
N ARG A 47 8.02 4.68 2.45
CA ARG A 47 6.58 4.76 2.65
C ARG A 47 5.92 5.14 1.33
N PHE A 48 4.65 4.82 1.17
CA PHE A 48 3.89 5.29 0.03
C PHE A 48 3.54 6.75 0.22
N ASP A 49 3.95 7.57 -0.73
CA ASP A 49 3.46 8.94 -0.84
C ASP A 49 2.02 8.89 -1.34
N LEU A 50 1.11 9.38 -0.52
CA LEU A 50 -0.31 9.53 -0.85
C LEU A 50 -0.60 10.82 -1.61
N GLY A 51 0.45 11.48 -2.12
CA GLY A 51 0.42 12.72 -2.89
C GLY A 51 -0.93 12.91 -3.55
N THR A 52 -1.65 13.95 -3.12
CA THR A 52 -2.96 14.26 -3.66
C THR A 52 -2.77 14.54 -5.14
N ASP A 53 -3.02 13.54 -5.99
CA ASP A 53 -3.47 13.82 -7.35
C ASP A 53 -4.83 14.48 -7.16
N THR A 54 -4.80 15.76 -6.80
CA THR A 54 -5.95 16.64 -6.91
C THR A 54 -6.31 16.52 -8.37
N PRO A 55 -7.42 15.87 -8.76
CA PRO A 55 -7.83 15.93 -10.14
C PRO A 55 -7.93 17.42 -10.41
N ARG A 56 -7.15 17.91 -11.38
CA ARG A 56 -7.28 19.27 -11.86
C ARG A 56 -8.70 19.35 -12.39
N ARG A 57 -9.66 19.72 -11.54
CA ARG A 57 -11.01 20.06 -11.93
C ARG A 57 -10.80 21.13 -12.98
N ALA A 58 -10.98 20.77 -14.24
CA ALA A 58 -11.07 21.71 -15.32
C ALA A 58 -12.17 22.70 -14.89
N ALA A 59 -11.73 23.91 -14.55
CA ALA A 59 -12.64 24.99 -14.22
C ALA A 59 -13.34 25.39 -15.52
N ALA A 60 -14.67 25.30 -15.48
CA ALA A 60 -15.68 25.94 -16.33
C ALA A 60 -15.51 25.83 -17.87
#